data_AF-A0A7X8JXX0-F1
#
_entry.id   AF-A0A7X8JXX0-F1
#
_cell.length_a   1.000
_cell.length_b   1.000
_cell.length_c   1.000
_cell.angle_alpha   90.00
_cell.angle_beta   90.00
_cell.angle_gamma   90.00
#
_symmetry.space_group_name_H-M   'P 1'
#
loop_
_entity.id
_entity.type
_entity.pdbx_description
1 polymer ?
#
loop_
_entity_poly.entity_id
_entity_poly.type
_entity_poly.pdbx_seq_one_letter_code
_entity_poly.pdbx_strand_id
1 'polypeptide(L)' 'MQEKARKKRYRVWHTEKKNCSKFDTKEIEEVTASSIKQARQIVQEMFPTHRITSVWLIEK' A
#
# COMPACT_ATOMS: atom_id res chain seq x y z
N MET A 1 12.19 23.55 9.56
CA MET A 1 11.66 23.63 8.18
C MET A 1 10.76 22.43 7.98
N GLN A 2 9.45 22.61 7.89
CA GLN A 2 8.54 21.53 7.46
C GLN A 2 8.84 21.29 5.99
N GLU A 3 9.71 20.32 5.70
CA GLU A 3 9.88 19.81 4.36
C GLU A 3 8.50 19.54 3.81
N LYS A 4 8.13 20.25 2.73
CA LYS A 4 6.95 19.92 1.93
C LYS A 4 7.13 18.46 1.56
N ALA A 5 6.50 17.56 2.29
CA ALA A 5 6.64 16.14 2.09
C ALA A 5 6.13 15.86 0.68
N ARG A 6 7.05 15.78 -0.29
CA ARG A 6 6.74 15.52 -1.69
C ARG A 6 5.99 14.21 -1.66
N LYS A 7 4.70 14.27 -1.98
CA LYS A 7 3.88 13.07 -2.05
C LYS A 7 4.49 12.23 -3.17
N LYS A 8 4.95 11.03 -2.82
CA LYS A 8 5.54 10.09 -3.76
C LYS A 8 4.51 9.02 -4.08
N ARG A 9 4.66 8.36 -5.22
CA ARG A 9 3.80 7.22 -5.56
C ARG A 9 4.37 5.93 -4.97
N TYR A 10 3.50 5.18 -4.33
CA TYR A 10 3.77 3.88 -3.76
C TYR A 10 2.86 2.85 -4.40
N ARG A 11 3.42 1.69 -4.67
CA ARG A 11 2.68 0.51 -5.09
C ARG A 11 2.54 -0.42 -3.89
N VAL A 12 1.31 -0.80 -3.56
CA VAL A 12 0.98 -1.56 -2.37
C VAL A 12 0.31 -2.85 -2.80
N TRP A 13 0.90 -3.98 -2.45
CA TRP A 13 0.32 -5.30 -2.66
C TRP A 13 -0.51 -5.66 -1.44
N HIS A 14 -1.78 -6.00 -1.66
CA HIS A 14 -2.69 -6.44 -0.62
C HIS A 14 -3.47 -7.68 -1.08
N THR A 15 -4.05 -8.40 -0.13
CA THR A 15 -4.83 -9.60 -0.41
C THR A 15 -5.97 -9.71 0.59
N GLU A 16 -7.15 -10.13 0.12
CA GLU A 16 -8.36 -10.25 0.95
C GLU A 16 -8.24 -11.36 2.00
N LYS A 17 -7.51 -12.45 1.72
CA LYS A 17 -7.48 -13.62 2.59
C LYS A 17 -6.37 -13.58 3.64
N LYS A 18 -6.74 -13.99 4.86
CA LYS A 18 -5.82 -14.19 6.00
C LYS A 18 -4.85 -15.36 5.78
N ASN A 19 -5.30 -16.38 5.03
CA ASN A 19 -4.51 -17.54 4.65
C ASN A 19 -4.01 -17.35 3.22
N CYS A 20 -2.74 -16.93 3.04
CA CYS A 20 -2.10 -16.83 1.74
C CYS A 20 -1.91 -18.23 1.13
N SER A 21 -2.92 -18.74 0.44
CA SER A 21 -2.82 -19.88 -0.47
C SER A 21 -2.12 -19.46 -1.76
N LYS A 22 -1.56 -20.44 -2.49
CA LYS A 22 -0.90 -20.22 -3.79
C LYS A 22 -1.84 -19.68 -4.88
N PHE A 23 -3.14 -19.66 -4.63
CA PHE A 23 -4.19 -19.19 -5.52
C PHE A 23 -4.79 -17.84 -5.11
N ASP A 24 -4.26 -17.20 -4.06
CA ASP A 24 -4.79 -15.91 -3.66
C ASP A 24 -4.44 -14.82 -4.65
N THR A 25 -5.49 -14.17 -5.17
CA THR A 25 -5.39 -12.99 -6.00
C THR A 25 -4.72 -11.90 -5.16
N LYS A 26 -3.48 -11.59 -5.51
CA LYS A 26 -2.77 -10.42 -4.97
C LYS A 26 -3.19 -9.23 -5.78
N GLU A 27 -3.81 -8.27 -5.13
CA GLU A 27 -4.17 -6.99 -5.72
C GLU A 27 -3.06 -5.98 -5.49
N ILE A 28 -2.98 -5.03 -6.40
CA ILE A 28 -1.92 -4.03 -6.43
C ILE A 28 -2.58 -2.67 -6.56
N GLU A 29 -2.37 -1.82 -5.56
CA GLU A 29 -2.91 -0.47 -5.52
C GLU A 29 -1.80 0.57 -5.56
N GLU A 30 -1.96 1.58 -6.40
CA GLU A 30 -1.02 2.68 -6.56
C GLU A 30 -1.53 3.92 -5.83
N VAL A 31 -0.88 4.25 -4.71
CA VAL A 31 -1.30 5.34 -3.82
C VAL A 31 -0.24 6.41 -3.72
N THR A 32 -0.68 7.67 -3.64
CA THR A 32 0.23 8.79 -3.45
C THR A 32 0.30 9.14 -1.97
N ALA A 33 1.47 8.99 -1.36
CA ALA A 33 1.68 9.18 0.06
C ALA A 33 2.99 9.93 0.34
N SER A 34 3.09 10.51 1.52
CA SER A 34 4.34 11.12 2.01
C SER A 34 5.30 10.08 2.59
N SER A 35 4.80 8.89 2.95
CA SER A 35 5.58 7.83 3.58
C SER A 35 4.97 6.44 3.34
N ILE A 36 5.77 5.39 3.55
CA ILE A 36 5.31 4.00 3.49
C ILE A 36 4.17 3.74 4.49
N LYS A 37 4.23 4.34 5.69
CA LYS A 37 3.17 4.20 6.71
C LYS A 37 1.85 4.77 6.22
N GLN A 38 1.90 5.96 5.61
CA GLN A 38 0.70 6.58 5.05
C GLN A 38 0.18 5.82 3.83
N ALA A 39 1.06 5.32 2.94
CA ALA A 39 0.65 4.46 1.82
C ALA A 39 -0.08 3.20 2.30
N ARG A 40 0.46 2.56 3.35
CA ARG A 40 -0.17 1.40 3.97
C ARG A 40 -1.53 1.76 4.58
N GLN A 41 -1.62 2.89 5.27
CA GLN A 41 -2.86 3.33 5.89
C GLN A 41 -3.95 3.61 4.85
N ILE A 42 -3.63 4.32 3.77
CA ILE A 42 -4.58 4.61 2.67
C ILE A 42 -5.17 3.30 2.10
N VAL A 43 -4.33 2.31 1.82
CA VAL A 43 -4.80 1.02 1.29
C VAL A 43 -5.55 0.22 2.35
N GLN A 44 -5.18 0.30 3.62
CA GLN A 44 -5.93 -0.34 4.70
C GLN A 44 -7.29 0.33 4.92
N GLU A 45 -7.42 1.64 4.70
CA GLU A 45 -8.69 2.37 4.79
C GLU A 45 -9.60 2.04 3.59
N MET A 46 -9.04 1.87 2.39
CA MET A 46 -9.80 1.43 1.22
C MET A 46 -10.20 -0.05 1.31
N PHE A 47 -9.32 -0.88 1.86
CA PHE A 47 -9.50 -2.32 1.98
C PHE A 47 -9.26 -2.79 3.42
N PRO A 48 -10.18 -2.50 4.36
CA PRO A 48 -10.01 -2.80 5.78
C PRO A 48 -9.94 -4.31 6.06
N THR A 49 -10.55 -5.13 5.22
CA THR A 49 -10.51 -6.59 5.28
C THR A 49 -9.25 -7.18 4.65
N HIS A 50 -8.51 -6.42 3.83
CA HIS A 50 -7.34 -6.92 3.12
C HIS A 50 -6.10 -6.78 4.00
N ARG A 51 -5.19 -7.75 3.89
CA ARG A 51 -3.87 -7.72 4.48
C ARG A 51 -2.88 -7.18 3.48
N ILE A 52 -2.15 -6.13 3.87
CA ILE A 52 -1.05 -5.59 3.09
C ILE A 52 0.17 -6.52 3.22
N THR A 53 0.71 -6.93 2.08
CA THR A 53 1.81 -7.89 1.96
C THR A 53 3.13 -7.23 1.59
N SER A 54 3.12 -6.18 0.78
CA SER A 54 4.32 -5.44 0.37
C SER A 54 3.99 -4.01 -0.02
N VAL A 55 4.94 -3.10 0.16
CA VAL A 55 4.82 -1.70 -0.25
C VAL A 55 6.14 -1.28 -0.90
N TRP A 56 6.07 -0.78 -2.12
CA TRP A 56 7.23 -0.33 -2.90
C TRP A 56 7.07 1.13 -3.28
N LEU A 57 8.15 1.89 -3.21
CA LEU A 57 8.19 3.24 -3.76
C LEU A 57 8.45 3.14 -5.26
N ILE A 58 7.54 3.68 -6.09
CA ILE A 58 7.64 3.61 -7.55
C ILE A 58 8.04 4.94 -8.20
N GLU A 59 8.00 6.06 -7.46
CA GLU A 59 8.38 7.37 -8.00
C GLU A 59 9.40 8.06 -7.07
N LYS A 60 10.47 8.61 -7.65
CA LYS A 60 11.63 9.19 -6.95
C LYS A 60 11.65 10.70 -7.09
#